data_AF-A0A916A613-F1
#
_entry.id   AF-A0A916A613-F1
#
_cell.length_a   1.000
_cell.length_b   1.000
_cell.length_c   1.000
_cell.angle_alpha   90.00
_cell.angle_beta   90.00
_cell.angle_gamma   90.00
#
_symmetry.space_group_name_H-M   'P 1'
#
loop_
_entity.id
_entity.type
_entity.pdbx_description
1 polymer ?
#
loop_
_entity_poly.entity_id
_entity_poly.type
_entity_poly.pdbx_seq_one_letter_code
_entity_poly.pdbx_strand_id
1 'polypeptide(L)'
;MNALLGWGLAVAAVAAGYTAYGWPGVLLAVSVVVFWLLLQFSRAVRLMQTAAGRPVGQVPSAVMLQSQMRQGLRLPQILQLTRSLGTQLAREPEVWAWRDEGGDELRVEMLGGRVERWDLHRARPPEAGAAELKSPTPD
;
A
#
# COMPACT_ATOMS: atom_id res chain seq x y z
N MET A 1 12.74 11.68 5.65
CA MET A 1 13.12 12.90 6.39
C MET A 1 13.34 12.50 7.84
N ASN A 2 14.57 12.63 8.31
CA ASN A 2 15.18 11.74 9.30
C ASN A 2 14.56 11.89 10.71
N ALA A 3 13.99 10.80 11.24
CA ALA A 3 13.50 10.69 12.62
C ALA A 3 14.57 11.07 13.68
N LEU A 4 15.84 10.98 13.29
CA LEU A 4 17.02 11.39 14.06
C LEU A 4 17.03 12.89 14.42
N LEU A 5 16.52 13.77 13.55
CA LEU A 5 16.40 15.21 13.84
C LEU A 5 15.35 15.49 14.93
N GLY A 6 14.27 14.69 14.96
CA GLY A 6 13.23 14.77 15.98
C GLY A 6 13.72 14.31 17.36
N TRP A 7 14.52 13.24 17.39
CA TRP A 7 15.17 12.77 18.62
C TRP A 7 16.19 13.77 19.16
N GLY A 8 16.98 14.40 18.29
CA GLY A 8 17.95 15.42 18.70
C GLY A 8 17.30 16.65 19.36
N LEU A 9 16.19 17.13 18.80
CA LEU A 9 15.46 18.28 19.35
C LEU A 9 14.78 17.96 20.70
N ALA A 10 14.25 16.74 20.85
CA ALA A 10 13.63 16.29 22.09
C ALA A 10 14.66 16.20 23.23
N VAL A 11 15.84 15.65 22.97
CA VAL A 11 16.93 15.58 23.96
C VAL A 11 17.44 16.97 24.32
N ALA A 12 17.58 17.88 23.34
CA ALA A 12 18.00 19.26 23.58
C ALA A 12 17.00 20.04 24.43
N ALA A 13 15.69 19.84 24.22
CA ALA A 13 14.63 20.48 25.01
C ALA A 13 14.59 19.97 26.46
N VAL A 14 14.79 18.66 26.68
CA VAL A 14 14.84 18.06 28.02
C VAL A 14 16.09 18.54 28.78
N ALA A 15 17.25 18.62 28.10
CA ALA A 15 18.49 19.12 28.68
C ALA A 15 18.40 20.62 29.04
N ALA A 16 17.80 21.44 28.17
CA ALA A 16 17.59 22.86 28.42
C ALA A 16 16.56 23.13 29.53
N GLY A 17 15.53 22.28 29.65
CA GLY A 17 14.54 22.38 30.73
C GLY A 17 15.09 21.99 32.11
N TYR A 18 16.02 21.03 32.15
CA TYR A 18 16.65 20.57 33.38
C TYR A 18 17.59 21.61 34.01
N THR A 19 18.36 22.33 33.19
CA THR A 19 19.35 23.30 33.69
C THR A 19 18.73 24.64 34.14
N ALA A 20 17.54 24.99 33.65
CA ALA A 20 16.98 26.33 33.86
C ALA A 20 16.01 26.47 35.05
N TYR A 21 15.25 25.43 35.45
CA TYR A 21 14.06 25.65 36.31
C TYR A 21 13.79 24.64 37.45
N GLY A 22 14.55 23.56 37.62
CA GLY A 22 14.29 22.58 38.69
C GLY A 22 12.99 21.78 38.49
N TRP A 23 12.19 21.57 39.54
CA TRP A 23 10.97 20.74 39.52
C TRP A 23 9.91 21.14 38.45
N PRO A 24 9.64 22.43 38.19
CA PRO A 24 8.81 22.87 37.07
C PRO A 24 9.32 22.45 35.69
N GLY A 25 10.64 22.37 35.51
CA GLY A 25 11.26 21.95 34.24
C GLY A 25 11.01 20.47 33.93
N VAL A 26 10.91 19.63 34.96
CA VAL A 26 10.56 18.21 34.82
C VAL A 26 9.11 18.04 34.33
N LEU A 27 8.17 18.80 34.89
CA LEU A 27 6.76 18.80 34.44
C LEU A 27 6.64 19.25 32.97
N LEU A 28 7.43 20.24 32.57
CA LEU A 28 7.44 20.73 31.18
C LEU A 28 8.08 19.69 30.25
N ALA A 29 9.21 19.09 30.64
CA ALA A 29 9.87 18.02 29.88
C ALA A 29 8.95 16.81 29.70
N VAL A 30 8.26 16.36 30.75
CA VAL A 30 7.28 15.25 30.67
C VAL A 30 6.14 15.61 29.73
N SER A 31 5.60 16.84 29.80
CA SER A 31 4.53 17.29 28.91
C SER A 31 4.97 17.30 27.44
N VAL A 32 6.19 17.76 27.16
CA VAL A 32 6.77 17.75 25.81
C VAL A 32 7.01 16.32 25.32
N VAL A 33 7.54 15.43 26.18
CA VAL A 33 7.75 14.01 25.83
C VAL A 33 6.42 13.33 25.55
N VAL A 34 5.38 13.53 26.36
CA VAL A 34 4.05 12.95 26.15
C VAL A 34 3.40 13.51 24.89
N PHE A 35 3.46 14.83 24.68
CA PHE A 35 2.95 15.47 23.46
C PHE A 35 3.67 14.95 22.21
N TRP A 36 4.99 14.78 22.31
CA TRP A 36 5.80 14.21 21.24
C TRP A 36 5.47 12.73 21.00
N LEU A 37 5.25 11.94 22.06
CA LEU A 37 4.84 10.54 21.96
C LEU A 37 3.46 10.42 21.29
N LEU A 38 2.53 11.32 21.59
CA LEU A 38 1.21 11.40 20.93
C LEU A 38 1.32 11.72 19.44
N LEU A 39 2.22 12.65 19.06
CA LEU A 39 2.50 12.94 17.65
C LEU A 39 3.15 11.75 16.93
N GLN A 40 4.07 11.05 17.59
CA GLN A 40 4.69 9.83 17.07
C GLN A 40 3.67 8.69 16.93
N PHE A 41 2.79 8.54 17.93
CA PHE A 41 1.71 7.56 17.92
C PHE A 41 0.70 7.85 16.80
N SER A 42 0.38 9.12 16.54
CA SER A 42 -0.46 9.53 15.42
C SER A 42 0.12 9.12 14.06
N ARG A 43 1.45 9.12 13.91
CA ARG A 43 2.12 8.61 12.70
C ARG A 43 2.03 7.09 12.59
N ALA A 44 2.17 6.37 13.71
CA ALA A 44 2.03 4.92 13.76
C ALA A 44 0.59 4.48 13.43
N VAL A 45 -0.41 5.17 13.98
CA VAL A 45 -1.83 4.93 13.69
C VAL A 45 -2.13 5.20 12.22
N ARG A 46 -1.64 6.29 11.62
CA ARG A 46 -1.84 6.55 10.18
C ARG A 46 -1.22 5.48 9.28
N LEU A 47 -0.06 4.93 9.64
CA LEU A 47 0.52 3.79 8.94
C LEU A 47 -0.35 2.53 9.06
N MET A 48 -0.82 2.22 10.28
CA MET A 48 -1.72 1.10 10.53
C MET A 48 -3.07 1.29 9.84
N GLN A 49 -3.60 2.50 9.77
CA GLN A 49 -4.86 2.83 9.08
C GLN A 49 -4.72 2.68 7.56
N THR A 50 -3.53 2.98 7.02
CA THR A 50 -3.20 2.71 5.62
C THR A 50 -3.01 1.21 5.37
N ALA A 51 -2.56 0.43 6.36
CA ALA A 51 -2.46 -1.02 6.27
C ALA A 51 -3.82 -1.73 6.46
N ALA A 52 -4.69 -1.21 7.33
CA ALA A 52 -6.02 -1.72 7.60
C ALA A 52 -7.01 -1.42 6.47
N GLY A 53 -6.74 -0.39 5.66
CA GLY A 53 -7.48 -0.08 4.43
C GLY A 53 -6.95 -0.78 3.17
N ARG A 54 -5.88 -1.59 3.26
CA ARG A 54 -5.32 -2.30 2.10
C ARG A 54 -5.92 -3.70 2.00
N PRO A 55 -6.93 -3.91 1.12
CA PRO A 55 -7.42 -5.26 0.84
C PRO A 55 -6.27 -6.12 0.34
N VAL A 56 -6.26 -7.37 0.80
CA VAL A 56 -5.35 -8.42 0.35
C VAL A 56 -5.33 -8.44 -1.17
N GLY A 57 -4.14 -8.48 -1.78
CA GLY A 57 -3.99 -8.47 -3.24
C GLY A 57 -3.92 -7.09 -3.90
N GLN A 58 -3.84 -5.97 -3.16
CA GLN A 58 -3.60 -4.67 -3.79
C GLN A 58 -2.14 -4.42 -4.19
N VAL A 59 -1.92 -3.74 -5.32
CA VAL A 59 -0.61 -3.30 -5.82
C VAL A 59 -0.66 -1.85 -6.32
N PRO A 60 0.47 -1.10 -6.30
CA PRO A 60 0.49 0.29 -6.74
C PRO A 60 0.10 0.52 -8.22
N SER A 61 0.41 -0.43 -9.09
CA SER A 61 0.01 -0.42 -10.50
C SER A 61 0.08 -1.83 -11.07
N ALA A 62 -1.04 -2.30 -11.63
CA ALA A 62 -1.11 -3.63 -12.24
C ALA A 62 -0.27 -3.69 -13.52
N VAL A 63 -0.20 -2.59 -14.28
CA VAL A 63 0.63 -2.46 -15.49
C VAL A 63 2.12 -2.55 -15.17
N MET A 64 2.58 -1.86 -14.12
CA MET A 64 3.99 -1.95 -13.71
C MET A 64 4.33 -3.34 -13.18
N LEU A 65 3.38 -4.03 -12.56
CA LEU A 65 3.59 -5.41 -12.15
C LEU A 65 3.66 -6.34 -13.36
N GLN A 66 2.79 -6.14 -14.36
CA GLN A 66 2.80 -6.90 -15.62
C GLN A 66 4.15 -6.81 -16.33
N SER A 67 4.77 -5.63 -16.38
CA SER A 67 6.08 -5.45 -17.04
C SER A 67 7.24 -6.15 -16.31
N GLN A 68 7.08 -6.44 -15.03
CA GLN A 68 8.05 -7.17 -14.22
C GLN A 68 7.83 -8.68 -14.26
N MET A 69 6.69 -9.15 -14.78
CA MET A 69 6.40 -10.58 -14.90
C MET A 69 7.31 -11.24 -15.93
N ARG A 70 7.82 -12.41 -15.54
CA ARG A 70 8.68 -13.27 -16.36
C ARG A 70 8.30 -14.72 -16.09
N GLN A 71 8.38 -15.54 -17.13
CA GLN A 71 8.19 -16.97 -16.99
C GLN A 71 9.18 -17.56 -15.98
N GLY A 72 8.71 -18.48 -15.16
CA GLY A 72 9.53 -19.18 -14.18
C GLY A 72 9.73 -18.47 -12.83
N LEU A 73 9.24 -17.24 -12.66
CA LEU A 73 9.19 -16.55 -11.37
C LEU A 73 8.40 -17.39 -10.36
N ARG A 74 8.81 -17.37 -9.09
CA ARG A 74 8.09 -18.07 -8.01
C ARG A 74 7.23 -17.09 -7.21
N LEU A 75 6.18 -17.60 -6.58
CA LEU A 75 5.29 -16.80 -5.73
C LEU A 75 6.04 -15.94 -4.68
N PRO A 76 7.09 -16.45 -3.99
CA PRO A 76 7.85 -15.62 -3.04
C PRO A 76 8.62 -14.46 -3.69
N GLN A 77 9.05 -14.61 -4.94
CA GLN A 77 9.72 -13.52 -5.68
C GLN A 77 8.70 -12.45 -6.07
N ILE A 78 7.51 -12.84 -6.49
CA ILE A 78 6.40 -11.92 -6.77
C ILE A 78 6.01 -11.17 -5.50
N LEU A 79 5.91 -11.87 -4.37
CA LEU A 79 5.63 -11.26 -3.07
C LEU A 79 6.67 -10.20 -2.67
N GLN A 80 7.95 -10.42 -2.98
CA GLN A 80 8.99 -9.42 -2.72
C GLN A 80 8.82 -8.17 -3.61
N LEU A 81 8.40 -8.35 -4.87
CA LEU A 81 8.16 -7.26 -5.81
C LEU A 81 6.89 -6.45 -5.44
N THR A 82 5.81 -7.14 -5.07
CA THR A 82 4.50 -6.51 -4.80
C THR A 82 4.33 -6.06 -3.36
N ARG A 83 5.07 -6.68 -2.42
CA ARG A 83 4.83 -6.62 -0.97
C ARG A 83 3.38 -7.01 -0.59
N SER A 84 2.74 -7.83 -1.42
CA SER A 84 1.33 -8.23 -1.28
C SER A 84 1.14 -9.69 -1.69
N LEU A 85 0.44 -10.46 -0.85
CA LEU A 85 0.25 -11.90 -1.01
C LEU A 85 -0.65 -12.31 -2.18
N GLY A 86 -1.25 -11.35 -2.91
CA GLY A 86 -2.20 -11.67 -3.98
C GLY A 86 -3.49 -12.30 -3.45
N THR A 87 -4.50 -12.36 -4.29
CA THR A 87 -5.75 -13.06 -4.01
C THR A 87 -5.80 -14.33 -4.85
N GLN A 88 -5.98 -15.49 -4.23
CA GLN A 88 -6.13 -16.75 -4.95
C GLN A 88 -7.52 -16.81 -5.61
N LEU A 89 -7.59 -16.89 -6.94
CA LEU A 89 -8.84 -17.08 -7.68
C LEU A 89 -9.15 -18.55 -7.95
N ALA A 90 -8.14 -19.33 -8.30
CA ALA A 90 -8.29 -20.73 -8.64
C ALA A 90 -7.09 -21.55 -8.14
N ARG A 91 -7.32 -22.83 -7.87
CA ARG A 91 -6.27 -23.77 -7.43
C ARG A 91 -5.79 -24.69 -8.53
N GLU A 92 -6.66 -25.02 -9.49
CA GLU A 92 -6.35 -25.88 -10.64
C GLU A 92 -7.05 -25.33 -11.89
N PRO A 93 -6.34 -24.64 -12.80
CA PRO A 93 -4.95 -24.18 -12.66
C PRO A 93 -4.78 -23.18 -11.50
N GLU A 94 -3.57 -23.09 -10.93
CA GLU A 94 -3.29 -22.20 -9.80
C GLU A 94 -3.25 -20.75 -10.29
N VAL A 95 -4.25 -19.93 -9.94
CA VAL A 95 -4.36 -18.54 -10.41
C VAL A 95 -4.38 -17.57 -9.25
N TRP A 96 -3.48 -16.60 -9.29
CA TRP A 96 -3.36 -15.51 -8.33
C TRP A 96 -3.64 -14.18 -9.01
N ALA A 97 -4.33 -13.27 -8.33
CA ALA A 97 -4.53 -11.91 -8.82
C ALA A 97 -4.00 -10.84 -7.90
N TRP A 98 -3.59 -9.75 -8.53
CA TRP A 98 -3.30 -8.48 -7.90
C TRP A 98 -4.10 -7.38 -8.57
N ARG A 99 -4.72 -6.50 -7.79
CA ARG A 99 -5.52 -5.39 -8.29
C ARG A 99 -4.89 -4.05 -7.92
N ASP A 100 -4.93 -3.07 -8.81
CA ASP A 100 -4.51 -1.72 -8.49
C ASP A 100 -5.65 -0.79 -8.07
N GLU A 101 -5.31 0.43 -7.65
CA GLU A 101 -6.30 1.44 -7.26
C GLU A 101 -7.18 1.91 -8.43
N GLY A 102 -6.72 1.74 -9.68
CA GLY A 102 -7.47 2.02 -10.91
C GLY A 102 -8.50 0.94 -11.26
N GLY A 103 -8.50 -0.19 -10.53
CA GLY A 103 -9.36 -1.33 -10.77
C GLY A 103 -8.82 -2.33 -11.78
N ASP A 104 -7.61 -2.10 -12.31
CA ASP A 104 -6.95 -3.05 -13.20
C ASP A 104 -6.47 -4.26 -12.39
N GLU A 105 -6.69 -5.46 -12.91
CA GLU A 105 -6.42 -6.72 -12.24
C GLU A 105 -5.45 -7.55 -13.07
N LEU A 106 -4.25 -7.79 -12.54
CA LEU A 106 -3.29 -8.71 -13.11
C LEU A 106 -3.56 -10.11 -12.58
N ARG A 107 -3.88 -11.05 -13.46
CA ARG A 107 -4.00 -12.48 -13.14
C ARG A 107 -2.73 -13.20 -13.59
N VAL A 108 -2.22 -14.05 -12.72
CA VAL A 108 -1.01 -14.84 -12.97
C VAL A 108 -1.37 -16.31 -12.77
N GLU A 109 -1.28 -17.06 -13.87
CA GLU A 109 -1.41 -18.51 -13.89
C GLU A 109 -0.07 -19.13 -13.52
N MET A 110 -0.11 -20.07 -12.58
CA MET A 110 1.04 -20.77 -12.04
C MET A 110 0.90 -22.27 -12.24
N LEU A 111 2.01 -22.91 -12.61
CA LEU A 111 2.12 -24.36 -12.73
C LEU A 111 3.34 -24.83 -11.92
N GLY A 112 3.10 -25.73 -10.96
CA GLY A 112 4.17 -26.19 -10.06
C GLY A 112 4.83 -25.07 -9.26
N GLY A 113 4.06 -24.03 -8.86
CA GLY A 113 4.55 -22.88 -8.10
C GLY A 113 5.41 -21.90 -8.90
N ARG A 114 5.36 -21.95 -10.23
CA ARG A 114 6.06 -21.03 -11.13
C ARG A 114 5.10 -20.32 -12.07
N VAL A 115 5.38 -19.07 -12.41
CA VAL A 115 4.63 -18.31 -13.40
C VAL A 115 4.74 -18.96 -14.76
N GLU A 116 3.60 -19.33 -15.33
CA GLU A 116 3.48 -19.88 -16.68
C GLU A 116 2.94 -18.82 -17.63
N ARG A 117 1.82 -18.19 -17.25
CA ARG A 117 1.15 -17.13 -18.02
C ARG A 117 0.66 -16.02 -17.09
N TRP A 118 0.47 -14.83 -17.66
CA TRP A 118 -0.14 -13.71 -16.96
C TRP A 118 -0.96 -12.88 -17.94
N ASP A 119 -2.09 -12.37 -17.46
CA ASP A 119 -3.05 -11.59 -18.24
C ASP A 119 -3.49 -10.38 -17.42
N LEU A 120 -3.48 -9.20 -18.05
CA LEU A 120 -3.95 -7.96 -17.44
C LEU A 120 -5.40 -7.70 -17.84
N HIS A 121 -6.31 -7.75 -16.87
CA HIS A 121 -7.69 -7.34 -17.03
C HIS A 121 -7.83 -5.87 -16.65
N ARG A 122 -7.95 -5.01 -17.66
CA ARG A 122 -8.24 -3.59 -17.42
C ARG A 122 -9.66 -3.42 -16.91
N ALA A 123 -9.86 -2.55 -15.91
CA ALA A 123 -11.20 -2.12 -15.53
C ALA A 123 -11.87 -1.51 -16.76
N ARG A 124 -12.99 -2.11 -17.21
CA ARG A 124 -13.77 -1.55 -18.30
C ARG A 124 -14.20 -0.14 -17.89
N PRO A 125 -13.94 0.91 -18.69
CA PRO A 125 -14.55 2.22 -18.44
C PRO A 125 -16.06 2.02 -18.32
N PRO A 126 -16.75 2.65 -17.36
CA PRO A 126 -18.21 2.57 -17.29
C PRO A 126 -18.74 2.89 -18.69
N GLU A 127 -19.43 1.91 -19.28
CA GLU A 127 -19.89 1.99 -20.65
C GLU A 127 -20.80 3.22 -20.78
N ALA A 128 -20.33 4.23 -21.49
CA ALA A 128 -21.19 5.13 -22.24
C ALA A 128 -21.83 4.34 -23.40
N GLY A 129 -22.60 3.30 -23.04
CA GLY A 129 -23.21 2.30 -23.91
C GLY A 129 -24.72 2.19 -23.64
N ALA A 130 -25.36 3.29 -23.27
CA ALA A 130 -26.80 3.41 -23.11
C ALA A 130 -27.39 4.59 -23.93
N ALA A 131 -26.76 4.95 -25.05
CA ALA A 131 -27.31 5.91 -26.01
C ALA A 131 -27.07 5.53 -27.48
N GLU A 132 -26.83 4.24 -27.77
CA GLU A 132 -27.00 3.69 -29.13
C GLU A 132 -28.33 2.93 -29.22
N LEU A 133 -29.41 3.53 -28.72
CA LEU A 133 -30.75 3.15 -29.13
C LEU A 133 -30.98 3.77 -30.53
N LYS A 134 -30.61 2.98 -31.54
CA LYS A 134 -31.13 3.00 -32.92
C LYS A 134 -30.70 4.17 -33.81
N SER A 135 -29.74 3.91 -34.69
CA SER A 135 -29.61 4.55 -36.01
C SER A 135 -29.58 3.43 -37.07
N PRO A 136 -29.95 3.58 -38.36
CA PRO A 136 -30.60 4.68 -39.10
C PRO A 136 -31.83 4.24 -40.00
N THR A 137 -32.62 5.24 -40.42
CA THR A 137 -33.57 5.45 -41.57
C THR A 137 -33.55 4.41 -42.72
N PRO A 138 -34.70 3.95 -43.32
CA PRO A 138 -35.51 4.78 -44.27
C PRO A 138 -37.04 4.47 -44.40
N ASP A 139 -37.80 5.50 -44.83
CA ASP A 139 -38.75 5.49 -45.96
C ASP A 139 -39.12 6.94 -46.32
#